data_AF-A0A3D5UVT0-F1
#
_entry.id   AF-A0A3D5UVT0-F1
#
_cell.length_a   1.000
_cell.length_b   1.000
_cell.length_c   1.000
_cell.angle_alpha   90.00
_cell.angle_beta   90.00
_cell.angle_gamma   90.00
#
_symmetry.space_group_name_H-M   'P 1'
#
loop_
_entity.id
_entity.type
_entity.pdbx_description
1 polymer ?
#
loop_
_entity_poly.entity_id
_entity_poly.type
_entity_poly.pdbx_seq_one_letter_code
_entity_poly.pdbx_strand_id
1 'polypeptide(L)' 'EEITKSSGKLKIAWSSETPAGKPIDPEIQSALEKTAELLGKLGHEVIPRGLGVDYRTLYRAQGAVSGSNFAAGMM' A
#
# COMPACT_ATOMS: atom_id res chain seq x y z
N GLU A 1 -12.79 -24.62 -3.53
CA GLU A 1 -12.87 -24.65 -2.05
C GLU A 1 -12.26 -23.43 -1.36
N GLU A 2 -11.20 -22.81 -1.88
CA GLU A 2 -10.56 -21.64 -1.25
C GLU A 2 -11.51 -20.42 -1.10
N ILE A 3 -12.42 -20.22 -2.06
CA ILE A 3 -13.34 -19.07 -2.12
C ILE A 3 -14.42 -19.13 -1.00
N THR A 4 -14.78 -20.31 -0.50
CA THR A 4 -15.86 -20.49 0.49
C THR A 4 -15.37 -20.48 1.93
N LYS A 5 -14.06 -20.44 2.16
CA LYS A 5 -13.47 -20.46 3.50
C LYS A 5 -13.58 -19.08 4.14
N SER A 6 -14.09 -19.02 5.37
CA SER A 6 -14.08 -17.78 6.16
C SER A 6 -12.65 -17.27 6.30
N SER A 7 -12.44 -15.97 6.08
CA SER A 7 -11.14 -15.30 6.16
C SER A 7 -10.56 -15.28 7.59
N GLY A 8 -11.37 -15.59 8.60
CA GLY A 8 -10.95 -15.59 10.00
C GLY A 8 -10.40 -14.23 10.45
N LYS A 9 -9.54 -14.26 11.47
CA LYS A 9 -8.87 -13.05 11.95
C LYS A 9 -7.65 -12.73 11.08
N LEU A 10 -7.76 -11.68 10.28
CA LEU A 10 -6.66 -11.15 9.47
C LEU A 10 -5.72 -10.24 10.27
N LYS A 11 -4.47 -10.18 9.82
CA LYS A 11 -3.47 -9.17 10.19
C LYS A 11 -3.31 -8.19 9.03
N ILE A 12 -3.66 -6.93 9.23
CA ILE A 12 -3.79 -5.93 8.18
C ILE A 12 -2.87 -4.76 8.51
N ALA A 13 -1.87 -4.53 7.67
CA ALA A 13 -1.09 -3.29 7.71
C ALA A 13 -1.83 -2.18 6.95
N TRP A 14 -1.83 -0.96 7.47
CA TRP A 14 -2.34 0.22 6.76
C TRP A 14 -1.42 1.42 6.95
N SER A 15 -1.41 2.32 5.96
CA SER A 15 -0.61 3.54 5.99
C SER A 15 -1.24 4.59 5.07
N SER A 16 -1.11 5.86 5.44
CA SER A 16 -1.38 7.01 4.55
C SER A 16 -0.10 7.55 3.88
N GLU A 17 1.02 6.83 4.02
CA GLU A 17 2.29 7.17 3.39
C GLU A 17 2.14 7.25 1.87
N THR A 18 2.59 8.36 1.30
CA THR A 18 2.70 8.54 -0.15
C THR A 18 4.16 8.46 -0.58
N PRO A 19 4.46 8.00 -1.80
CA PRO A 19 5.85 7.92 -2.26
C PRO A 19 6.61 9.24 -2.26
N ALA A 20 5.89 10.36 -2.37
CA ALA A 20 6.46 11.70 -2.35
C ALA A 20 6.54 12.31 -0.93
N GLY A 21 6.04 11.61 0.10
CA GLY A 21 5.93 12.12 1.47
C GLY A 21 4.91 13.27 1.62
N LYS A 22 4.07 13.50 0.62
CA LYS A 22 3.02 14.51 0.66
C LYS A 22 1.79 13.93 1.38
N PRO A 23 1.06 14.74 2.16
CA PRO A 23 -0.20 14.28 2.74
C PRO A 23 -1.19 13.93 1.63
N ILE A 24 -2.02 12.92 1.88
CA ILE A 24 -3.24 12.67 1.09
C ILE A 24 -4.30 13.72 1.42
N ASP A 25 -5.32 13.81 0.58
CA ASP A 25 -6.45 14.71 0.81
C ASP A 25 -7.11 14.44 2.19
N PRO A 26 -7.51 15.47 2.96
CA PRO A 26 -8.12 15.29 4.28
C PRO A 26 -9.36 14.39 4.29
N GLU A 27 -10.19 14.40 3.25
CA GLU A 27 -11.36 13.53 3.16
C GLU A 27 -10.93 12.07 3.03
N ILE A 28 -9.91 11.80 2.21
CA ILE A 28 -9.34 10.45 2.02
C ILE A 28 -8.67 9.98 3.32
N GLN A 29 -7.94 10.85 4.02
CA GLN A 29 -7.36 10.54 5.33
C GLN A 29 -8.45 10.10 6.33
N SER A 30 -9.54 10.85 6.41
CA SER A 30 -10.66 10.51 7.30
C SER A 30 -11.33 9.18 6.91
N ALA A 31 -11.52 8.93 5.61
CA ALA A 31 -12.10 7.68 5.12
C ALA A 31 -11.19 6.48 5.43
N LEU A 32 -9.88 6.64 5.29
CA LEU A 32 -8.90 5.60 5.59
C LEU A 32 -8.90 5.23 7.08
N GLU A 33 -8.89 6.23 7.96
CA GLU A 33 -8.92 6.03 9.41
C GLU A 33 -10.21 5.35 9.87
N LYS A 34 -11.37 5.78 9.35
CA LYS A 34 -12.68 5.14 9.63
C LYS A 34 -12.69 3.68 9.19
N THR A 35 -12.06 3.37 8.06
CA THR A 35 -11.96 2.00 7.55
C THR A 35 -11.07 1.14 8.43
N ALA A 36 -9.91 1.65 8.86
CA ALA A 36 -9.03 0.96 9.79
C ALA A 36 -9.74 0.66 11.13
N GLU A 37 -10.50 1.61 11.66
CA GLU A 37 -11.30 1.43 12.86
C GLU A 37 -12.40 0.37 12.67
N LEU A 38 -13.11 0.41 11.54
CA LEU A 38 -14.14 -0.58 11.20
C LEU A 38 -13.57 -2.00 11.14
N LEU A 39 -12.42 -2.18 10.48
CA LEU A 39 -11.75 -3.48 10.40
C LEU A 39 -11.35 -4.00 11.79
N GLY A 40 -10.91 -3.11 12.69
CA GLY A 40 -10.64 -3.46 14.09
C GLY A 40 -11.90 -3.93 14.82
N LYS A 41 -13.03 -3.23 14.64
CA LYS A 41 -14.34 -3.61 15.21
C LYS A 41 -14.85 -4.95 14.68
N LEU A 42 -14.50 -5.32 13.45
CA LEU A 42 -14.79 -6.63 12.86
C LEU A 42 -13.88 -7.75 13.39
N GLY A 43 -12.94 -7.45 14.28
CA GLY A 43 -12.08 -8.42 14.97
C GLY A 43 -10.72 -8.66 14.32
N HIS A 44 -10.34 -7.86 13.32
CA HIS A 44 -9.03 -7.93 12.69
C HIS A 44 -7.95 -7.25 13.55
N GLU A 45 -6.70 -7.69 13.37
CA GLU A 45 -5.54 -7.00 13.90
C GLU A 45 -5.07 -5.97 12.86
N VAL A 46 -5.29 -4.69 13.15
CA VAL A 46 -5.01 -3.59 12.22
C VAL A 46 -3.81 -2.78 12.72
N ILE A 47 -2.74 -2.73 11.93
CA ILE A 47 -1.43 -2.22 12.32
C ILE A 47 -1.07 -1.00 11.48
N PRO A 48 -0.91 0.20 12.06
CA PRO A 48 -0.34 1.34 11.35
C PRO A 48 1.12 1.04 10.98
N ARG A 49 1.36 0.76 9.69
CA ARG A 49 2.66 0.37 9.16
C ARG A 49 2.74 0.66 7.66
N GLY A 50 3.70 1.50 7.29
CA GLY A 50 4.09 1.73 5.89
C GLY A 50 4.81 0.55 5.26
N LEU A 51 5.12 0.63 3.96
CA LEU A 51 5.78 -0.47 3.25
C LEU A 51 7.25 -0.65 3.69
N GLY A 52 7.84 0.32 4.39
CA GLY A 52 9.24 0.26 4.82
C GLY A 52 10.22 0.31 3.66
N VAL A 53 9.78 0.83 2.51
CA VAL A 53 10.57 0.94 1.28
C VAL A 53 11.05 2.37 1.11
N ASP A 54 12.31 2.55 0.73
CA ASP A 54 12.77 3.84 0.20
C ASP A 54 12.21 4.03 -1.21
N TYR A 55 11.08 4.72 -1.30
CA TYR A 55 10.41 5.01 -2.56
C TYR A 55 11.32 5.73 -3.57
N ARG A 56 12.24 6.59 -3.12
CA ARG A 56 13.14 7.30 -4.04
C ARG A 56 14.12 6.35 -4.70
N THR A 57 14.68 5.43 -3.91
CA THR A 57 15.56 4.39 -4.43
C THR A 57 14.80 3.44 -5.34
N LEU A 58 13.57 3.04 -4.97
CA LEU A 58 12.70 2.20 -5.80
C LEU A 58 12.43 2.84 -7.17
N TYR A 59 11.99 4.10 -7.21
CA TYR A 59 11.67 4.78 -8.47
C TYR A 59 12.92 5.04 -9.34
N ARG A 60 14.09 5.30 -8.74
CA ARG A 60 15.35 5.38 -9.49
C ARG A 60 15.68 4.05 -10.19
N ALA A 61 15.53 2.94 -9.48
CA ALA A 61 15.75 1.61 -10.06
C ALA A 61 14.74 1.31 -11.17
N GLN A 62 13.46 1.66 -10.97
CA GLN A 62 12.41 1.49 -11.98
C GLN A 62 12.71 2.32 -13.25
N GLY A 63 13.23 3.54 -13.11
CA GLY A 63 13.69 4.36 -14.23
C GLY A 63 14.79 3.69 -15.04
N ALA A 64 15.78 3.09 -14.38
CA ALA A 64 16.86 2.36 -15.05
C ALA A 64 16.34 1.16 -15.86
N VAL A 65 15.49 0.32 -15.25
CA VAL A 65 14.89 -0.84 -15.93
C VAL A 65 14.05 -0.40 -17.13
N SER A 66 13.22 0.63 -16.96
CA SER A 66 12.35 1.14 -18.02
C SER A 66 13.16 1.73 -19.19
N GLY A 67 14.22 2.48 -18.89
CA GLY A 67 15.14 3.03 -19.89
C GLY A 67 15.91 1.95 -20.65
N SER A 68 16.37 0.90 -19.97
CA SER A 68 17.02 -0.25 -20.61
C SER A 68 16.07 -1.00 -21.54
N ASN A 69 14.82 -1.24 -21.12
CA ASN A 69 13.82 -1.89 -21.98
C ASN A 69 13.49 -1.06 -23.21
N PHE A 70 13.36 0.27 -23.06
CA PHE A 70 13.17 1.18 -24.18
C PHE A 70 14.35 1.16 -25.15
N ALA A 71 15.59 1.24 -24.64
CA ALA A 71 16.81 1.20 -25.46
C ALA A 71 16.97 -0.15 -26.21
N ALA A 72 16.45 -1.23 -25.65
CA ALA A 72 16.45 -2.55 -26.26
C ALA A 72 15.29 -2.79 -27.25
N GLY A 73 14.41 -1.80 -27.49
CA GLY A 73 13.30 -1.91 -28.44
C GLY A 73 12.17 -2.83 -27.98
N MET A 74 12.03 -3.06 -26.67
CA MET A 74 11.01 -3.95 -26.10
C MET A 74 9.69 -3.23 -25.75
N MET A 75 9.52 -1.98 -26.21
CA MET A 75 8.33 -1.14 -25.98
C MET A 75 7.80 -0.58 -27.30
#